data_AF-A0A0C4EZS8-F1
#
_entry.id   AF-A0A0C4EZS8-F1
#
_cell.length_a   1.000
_cell.length_b   1.000
_cell.length_c   1.000
_cell.angle_alpha   90.00
_cell.angle_beta   90.00
_cell.angle_gamma   90.00
#
_symmetry.space_group_name_H-M   'P 1'
#
loop_
_entity.id
_entity.type
_entity.pdbx_description
1 polymer ?
#
loop_
_entity_poly.entity_id
_entity_poly.type
_entity_poly.pdbx_seq_one_letter_code
_entity_poly.pdbx_strand_id
1 'polypeptide(L)'
;MYPPASLAPDVVPQDVSPEENSDADEDPSSWTSTCSIDPRFATVPEAIRFYLAENVDLNARPSTKPNLVKMIRHFFPEYHPRPLNCLKAVVIRDFEEKISPLIAEYLKHNSSAEQTDNKETDDVEMRNVAPPKIPDLSGINPHSPTITVSSLLDIIKRNFPKFNYPRGIKKPSAIGFFHKYIMPPPKGGYPAPFTVFAKPVPKPYHKYLTRDELRFAMQCHCPHIYIPIDTSKKILQALYEQFVLDDLADEEVYEGFHFYVTTNRPVE
;
A
#
# COMPACT_ATOMS: atom_id res chain seq x y z
N MET A 1 35.10 -4.00 86.04
CA MET A 1 35.12 -5.38 86.59
C MET A 1 35.31 -6.35 85.44
N TYR A 2 36.43 -7.08 85.45
CA TYR A 2 36.59 -8.39 84.79
C TYR A 2 36.01 -9.47 85.75
N PRO A 3 35.87 -10.78 85.41
CA PRO A 3 36.65 -11.55 84.42
C PRO A 3 35.77 -12.56 83.58
N PRO A 4 36.27 -13.70 83.02
CA PRO A 4 36.40 -13.80 81.55
C PRO A 4 36.14 -15.21 80.91
N ALA A 5 36.59 -15.39 79.66
CA ALA A 5 37.00 -16.66 79.01
C ALA A 5 35.88 -17.70 78.70
N SER A 6 35.99 -18.65 77.76
CA SER A 6 37.06 -19.07 76.82
C SER A 6 36.40 -19.61 75.51
N LEU A 7 37.05 -20.04 74.41
CA LEU A 7 38.45 -20.31 74.04
C LEU A 7 38.58 -20.13 72.48
N ALA A 8 39.70 -20.52 71.87
CA ALA A 8 39.91 -20.70 70.41
C ALA A 8 40.13 -22.23 70.11
N PRO A 9 40.33 -22.75 68.86
CA PRO A 9 41.34 -22.28 67.87
C PRO A 9 40.96 -22.39 66.36
N ASP A 10 41.88 -21.93 65.50
CA ASP A 10 41.93 -22.18 64.05
C ASP A 10 42.13 -23.66 63.67
N VAL A 11 41.53 -24.09 62.55
CA VAL A 11 42.02 -25.24 61.74
C VAL A 11 41.79 -24.96 60.24
N VAL A 12 42.83 -25.19 59.44
CA VAL A 12 42.92 -25.16 57.98
C VAL A 12 43.97 -26.24 57.59
N PRO A 13 43.99 -26.89 56.41
CA PRO A 13 42.98 -27.18 55.37
C PRO A 13 42.79 -28.71 55.14
N GLN A 14 41.94 -29.14 54.19
CA GLN A 14 42.32 -29.99 53.02
C GLN A 14 41.10 -30.55 52.23
N ASP A 15 41.01 -30.11 50.97
CA ASP A 15 40.96 -30.93 49.74
C ASP A 15 40.32 -32.35 49.77
N VAL A 16 39.11 -32.48 49.20
CA VAL A 16 38.56 -33.73 48.63
C VAL A 16 37.70 -33.40 47.41
N SER A 17 38.02 -34.01 46.26
CA SER A 17 37.15 -34.19 45.08
C SER A 17 36.85 -35.70 44.92
N PRO A 18 35.99 -36.21 44.00
CA PRO A 18 35.06 -35.57 43.05
C PRO A 18 33.64 -36.25 43.09
N GLU A 19 32.98 -36.40 41.92
CA GLU A 19 31.75 -37.17 41.59
C GLU A 19 30.37 -36.51 41.88
N GLU A 20 29.33 -36.70 41.05
CA GLU A 20 29.20 -36.73 39.58
C GLU A 20 27.69 -36.69 39.21
N ASN A 21 27.33 -36.05 38.09
CA ASN A 21 25.98 -36.04 37.47
C ASN A 21 24.83 -35.38 38.28
N SER A 22 23.79 -34.79 37.67
CA SER A 22 23.33 -34.86 36.28
C SER A 22 22.75 -33.54 35.74
N ASP A 23 23.07 -33.24 34.49
CA ASP A 23 22.18 -32.73 33.43
C ASP A 23 21.13 -31.65 33.75
N ALA A 24 21.47 -30.40 33.41
CA ALA A 24 20.64 -29.55 32.54
C ALA A 24 21.45 -28.35 32.03
N ASP A 25 21.83 -28.37 30.75
CA ASP A 25 22.51 -27.25 30.09
C ASP A 25 21.56 -26.06 29.90
N GLU A 26 21.65 -25.03 30.76
CA GLU A 26 21.14 -23.69 30.42
C GLU A 26 22.20 -22.92 29.62
N ASP A 27 22.21 -23.15 28.31
CA ASP A 27 23.02 -22.41 27.34
C ASP A 27 22.65 -20.90 27.37
N PRO A 28 23.58 -19.99 27.73
CA PRO A 28 23.32 -18.55 27.79
C PRO A 28 23.24 -17.87 26.40
N SER A 29 22.90 -18.63 25.36
CA SER A 29 22.71 -18.19 23.98
C SER A 29 21.23 -17.89 23.63
N SER A 30 20.57 -17.06 24.44
CA SER A 30 19.27 -16.46 24.08
C SER A 30 19.29 -14.93 24.22
N TRP A 31 20.27 -14.31 23.56
CA TRP A 31 20.10 -12.92 23.12
C TRP A 31 19.08 -12.96 21.99
N THR A 32 17.90 -12.38 22.25
CA THR A 32 16.84 -12.24 21.27
C THR A 32 17.33 -11.38 20.11
N SER A 33 17.81 -12.04 19.05
CA SER A 33 18.03 -11.44 17.73
C SER A 33 16.69 -11.00 17.16
N THR A 34 16.20 -9.85 17.63
CA THR A 34 15.17 -9.09 16.94
C THR A 34 15.73 -8.75 15.57
N CYS A 35 15.19 -9.38 14.52
CA CYS A 35 15.48 -9.04 13.13
C CYS A 35 14.98 -7.61 12.88
N SER A 36 15.78 -6.63 13.27
CA SER A 36 15.53 -5.22 13.02
C SER A 36 15.61 -5.01 11.51
N ILE A 37 14.43 -4.90 10.87
CA ILE A 37 14.31 -4.47 9.48
C ILE A 37 15.20 -3.24 9.27
N ASP A 38 15.99 -3.24 8.19
CA ASP A 38 16.82 -2.10 7.83
C ASP A 38 15.96 -0.82 7.73
N PRO A 39 16.16 0.20 8.59
CA PRO A 39 15.31 1.39 8.64
C PRO A 39 15.34 2.19 7.32
N ARG A 40 16.31 1.93 6.43
CA ARG A 40 16.39 2.54 5.11
C ARG A 40 15.22 2.14 4.20
N PHE A 41 14.48 1.06 4.49
CA PHE A 41 13.25 0.73 3.76
C PHE A 41 12.16 1.81 3.92
N ALA A 42 12.07 2.45 5.08
CA ALA A 42 11.10 3.53 5.31
C ALA A 42 11.43 4.83 4.55
N THR A 43 12.70 5.03 4.16
CA THR A 43 13.18 6.25 3.51
C THR A 43 13.37 6.12 2.00
N VAL A 44 12.99 4.99 1.39
CA VAL A 44 13.11 4.76 -0.06
C VAL A 44 12.32 5.81 -0.84
N PRO A 45 12.97 6.62 -1.72
CA PRO A 45 12.29 7.64 -2.50
C PRO A 45 11.16 7.08 -3.36
N GLU A 46 10.03 7.79 -3.41
CA GLU A 46 8.81 7.34 -4.09
C GLU A 46 9.05 6.89 -5.54
N ALA A 47 9.86 7.66 -6.29
CA ALA A 47 10.23 7.37 -7.68
C ALA A 47 10.92 6.01 -7.91
N ILE A 48 11.40 5.33 -6.86
CA ILE A 48 11.99 3.98 -6.89
C ILE A 48 11.31 3.00 -5.92
N ARG A 49 10.30 3.44 -5.15
CA ARG A 49 9.56 2.61 -4.18
C ARG A 49 8.88 1.39 -4.82
N PHE A 50 8.61 1.43 -6.13
CA PHE A 50 8.08 0.30 -6.89
C PHE A 50 8.97 -0.95 -6.86
N TYR A 51 10.27 -0.85 -6.54
CA TYR A 51 11.14 -2.01 -6.37
C TYR A 51 10.78 -2.86 -5.14
N LEU A 52 10.04 -2.31 -4.16
CA LEU A 52 9.63 -3.01 -2.94
C LEU A 52 8.39 -3.92 -3.11
N ALA A 53 7.88 -4.06 -4.34
CA ALA A 53 6.73 -4.92 -4.60
C ALA A 53 7.14 -6.39 -4.76
N GLU A 54 6.21 -7.31 -4.51
CA GLU A 54 6.39 -8.72 -4.79
C GLU A 54 6.43 -8.93 -6.33
N ASN A 55 7.52 -9.52 -6.84
CA ASN A 55 7.74 -9.85 -8.27
C ASN A 55 7.96 -8.66 -9.23
N VAL A 56 8.93 -7.78 -8.94
CA VAL A 56 9.30 -6.66 -9.84
C VAL A 56 10.13 -7.12 -11.04
N ASP A 57 9.65 -6.81 -12.26
CA ASP A 57 10.42 -7.04 -13.49
C ASP A 57 11.54 -5.99 -13.67
N LEU A 58 12.79 -6.41 -13.46
CA LEU A 58 13.98 -5.58 -13.63
C LEU A 58 14.30 -5.29 -15.12
N ASN A 59 13.72 -6.04 -16.06
CA ASN A 59 13.86 -5.80 -17.50
C ASN A 59 12.86 -4.76 -18.04
N ALA A 60 11.71 -4.60 -17.38
CA ALA A 60 10.65 -3.67 -17.77
C ALA A 60 11.10 -2.19 -17.87
N ARG A 61 10.27 -1.37 -18.54
CA ARG A 61 10.50 0.07 -18.75
C ARG A 61 10.71 0.94 -17.48
N PRO A 62 10.00 0.78 -16.34
CA PRO A 62 10.26 1.60 -15.15
C PRO A 62 11.64 1.32 -14.54
N SER A 63 12.14 0.09 -14.72
CA SER A 63 13.44 -0.39 -14.25
C SER A 63 14.58 0.14 -15.13
N THR A 64 14.79 1.44 -15.16
CA THR A 64 15.88 2.07 -15.92
C THR A 64 17.24 1.88 -15.23
N LYS A 65 18.36 1.89 -15.98
CA LYS A 65 19.72 1.80 -15.39
C LYS A 65 19.93 2.87 -14.29
N PRO A 66 19.53 4.15 -14.44
CA PRO A 66 19.61 5.13 -13.36
C PRO A 66 18.77 4.76 -12.12
N ASN A 67 17.56 4.21 -12.29
CA ASN A 67 16.70 3.83 -11.16
C ASN A 67 17.28 2.64 -10.39
N LEU A 68 17.85 1.65 -11.07
CA LEU A 68 18.58 0.55 -10.43
C LEU A 68 19.78 1.07 -9.64
N VAL A 69 20.61 1.94 -10.22
CA VAL A 69 21.76 2.56 -9.52
C VAL A 69 21.30 3.39 -8.31
N LYS A 70 20.20 4.15 -8.41
CA LYS A 70 19.63 4.89 -7.28
C LYS A 70 19.20 3.96 -6.14
N MET A 71 18.50 2.87 -6.45
CA MET A 71 18.05 1.91 -5.45
C MET A 71 19.23 1.19 -4.77
N ILE A 72 20.24 0.76 -5.54
CA ILE A 72 21.47 0.19 -4.96
C ILE A 72 22.18 1.21 -4.06
N ARG A 73 22.29 2.48 -4.49
CA ARG A 73 22.93 3.55 -3.71
C ARG A 73 22.20 3.95 -2.44
N HIS A 74 20.89 3.73 -2.36
CA HIS A 74 20.10 3.99 -1.16
C HIS A 74 20.55 3.10 0.01
N PHE A 75 20.86 1.83 -0.26
CA PHE A 75 21.37 0.87 0.74
C PHE A 75 22.91 0.79 0.75
N PHE A 76 23.59 1.17 -0.33
CA PHE A 76 25.04 1.14 -0.48
C PHE A 76 25.57 2.43 -1.11
N PRO A 77 25.72 3.54 -0.36
CA PRO A 77 26.12 4.85 -0.89
C PRO A 77 27.41 4.83 -1.71
N GLU A 78 28.36 3.97 -1.33
CA GLU A 78 29.64 3.78 -2.03
C GLU A 78 29.53 3.01 -3.35
N TYR A 79 28.33 2.56 -3.75
CA TYR A 79 28.15 1.79 -4.98
C TYR A 79 28.46 2.62 -6.23
N HIS A 80 29.47 2.18 -6.96
CA HIS A 80 29.88 2.70 -8.25
C HIS A 80 29.87 1.57 -9.27
N PRO A 81 29.01 1.61 -10.30
CA PRO A 81 29.01 0.59 -11.35
C PRO A 81 30.36 0.56 -12.06
N ARG A 82 31.01 -0.61 -12.10
CA ARG A 82 32.31 -0.82 -12.74
C ARG A 82 32.19 -1.79 -13.93
N PRO A 83 32.67 -1.43 -15.13
CA PRO A 83 33.14 -0.11 -15.55
C PRO A 83 32.00 0.93 -15.56
N LEU A 84 32.34 2.22 -15.59
CA LEU A 84 31.38 3.33 -15.53
C LEU A 84 30.27 3.21 -16.61
N ASN A 85 30.66 2.71 -17.79
CA ASN A 85 29.79 2.45 -18.94
C ASN A 85 29.25 1.01 -19.01
N CYS A 86 29.08 0.32 -17.87
CA CYS A 86 28.53 -1.05 -17.86
C CYS A 86 27.13 -1.15 -18.48
N LEU A 87 26.77 -2.35 -18.97
CA LEU A 87 25.44 -2.65 -19.49
C LEU A 87 24.39 -2.65 -18.36
N LYS A 88 23.12 -2.40 -18.70
CA LYS A 88 22.00 -2.50 -17.73
C LYS A 88 21.98 -3.85 -17.01
N ALA A 89 22.28 -4.95 -17.72
CA ALA A 89 22.35 -6.30 -17.17
C ALA A 89 23.35 -6.46 -16.01
N VAL A 90 24.47 -5.71 -16.01
CA VAL A 90 25.43 -5.73 -14.90
C VAL A 90 24.81 -5.11 -13.65
N VAL A 91 24.11 -3.99 -13.81
CA VAL A 91 23.41 -3.33 -12.69
C VAL A 91 22.20 -4.13 -12.20
N ILE A 92 21.53 -4.89 -13.08
CA ILE A 92 20.50 -5.87 -12.68
C ILE A 92 21.12 -6.93 -11.78
N ARG A 93 22.23 -7.57 -12.21
CA ARG A 93 22.88 -8.61 -11.40
C ARG A 93 23.35 -8.07 -10.05
N ASP A 94 23.98 -6.89 -10.04
CA ASP A 94 24.44 -6.25 -8.80
C ASP A 94 23.25 -5.86 -7.87
N PHE A 95 22.06 -5.60 -8.43
CA PHE A 95 20.80 -5.42 -7.68
C PHE A 95 20.28 -6.76 -7.13
N GLU A 96 20.25 -7.81 -7.95
CA GLU A 96 19.80 -9.15 -7.57
C GLU A 96 20.68 -9.77 -6.48
N GLU A 97 21.97 -9.49 -6.50
CA GLU A 97 22.94 -9.97 -5.51
C GLU A 97 22.84 -9.23 -4.16
N LYS A 98 22.55 -7.91 -4.17
CA LYS A 98 22.68 -7.06 -2.97
C LYS A 98 21.39 -6.49 -2.41
N ILE A 99 20.40 -6.25 -3.26
CA ILE A 99 19.14 -5.58 -2.90
C ILE A 99 17.99 -6.58 -2.81
N SER A 100 17.89 -7.53 -3.75
CA SER A 100 16.82 -8.54 -3.71
C SER A 100 16.78 -9.37 -2.41
N PRO A 101 17.90 -9.77 -1.78
CA PRO A 101 17.86 -10.47 -0.48
C PRO A 101 17.25 -9.60 0.63
N LEU A 102 17.64 -8.32 0.70
CA LEU A 102 17.11 -7.36 1.67
C LEU A 102 15.61 -7.13 1.47
N ILE A 103 15.16 -7.00 0.21
CA ILE A 103 13.73 -6.86 -0.12
C ILE A 103 12.96 -8.13 0.26
N ALA A 104 13.53 -9.32 0.03
CA ALA A 104 12.90 -10.58 0.39
C ALA A 104 12.75 -10.75 1.90
N GLU A 105 13.73 -10.29 2.69
CA GLU A 105 13.64 -10.27 4.16
C GLU A 105 12.58 -9.26 4.64
N TYR A 106 12.57 -8.05 4.09
CA TYR A 106 11.55 -7.02 4.34
C TYR A 106 10.12 -7.51 4.06
N LEU A 107 9.90 -8.19 2.92
CA LEU A 107 8.60 -8.75 2.56
C LEU A 107 8.17 -9.92 3.46
N LYS A 108 9.12 -10.75 3.92
CA LYS A 108 8.85 -11.81 4.91
C LYS A 108 8.47 -11.26 6.27
N HIS A 109 9.15 -10.20 6.74
CA HIS A 109 8.83 -9.60 8.03
C HIS A 109 7.48 -8.86 8.00
N ASN A 110 7.14 -8.18 6.90
CA ASN A 110 5.83 -7.54 6.78
C ASN A 110 4.69 -8.56 6.75
N SER A 111 4.84 -9.65 6.00
CA SER A 111 3.80 -10.70 5.91
C SER A 111 3.67 -11.57 7.17
N SER A 112 4.65 -11.56 8.08
CA SER A 112 4.54 -12.19 9.40
C SER A 112 4.05 -11.22 10.50
N ALA A 113 4.33 -9.91 10.40
CA ALA A 113 3.73 -8.90 11.28
C ALA A 113 2.20 -8.81 11.12
N GLU A 114 1.69 -9.04 9.90
CA GLU A 114 0.24 -9.11 9.62
C GLU A 114 -0.45 -10.37 10.22
N GLN A 115 0.29 -11.33 10.78
CA GLN A 115 -0.28 -12.54 11.41
C GLN A 115 -0.47 -12.42 12.94
N THR A 116 0.07 -11.39 13.60
CA THR A 116 0.03 -11.29 15.07
C THR A 116 -1.17 -10.52 15.66
N ASP A 117 -1.92 -9.74 14.87
CA ASP A 117 -3.05 -8.94 15.35
C ASP A 117 -4.44 -9.60 15.19
N ASN A 118 -4.51 -10.76 14.54
CA ASN A 118 -5.73 -11.58 14.44
C ASN A 118 -5.64 -12.83 15.32
N LYS A 119 -5.45 -12.63 16.63
CA LYS A 119 -5.67 -13.71 17.59
C LYS A 119 -7.16 -13.80 17.90
N GLU A 120 -7.87 -14.56 17.08
CA GLU A 120 -9.27 -14.90 17.28
C GLU A 120 -9.47 -15.45 18.70
N THR A 121 -10.29 -14.76 19.51
CA THR A 121 -10.95 -15.41 20.64
C THR A 121 -11.97 -16.36 20.05
N ASP A 122 -11.70 -17.65 20.22
CA ASP A 122 -12.51 -18.79 19.80
C ASP A 122 -13.87 -18.76 20.53
N ASP A 123 -14.84 -18.08 19.93
CA ASP A 123 -16.24 -18.09 20.35
C ASP A 123 -17.14 -18.32 19.13
N VAL A 124 -17.89 -19.43 19.18
CA VAL A 124 -18.60 -20.00 18.04
C VAL A 124 -19.91 -19.24 17.78
N GLU A 125 -19.81 -18.06 17.15
CA GLU A 125 -20.94 -17.40 16.51
C GLU A 125 -20.76 -17.33 14.98
N MET A 126 -21.73 -17.88 14.25
CA MET A 126 -21.74 -17.91 12.78
C MET A 126 -21.90 -16.51 12.15
N ARG A 127 -20.83 -15.72 12.16
CA ARG A 127 -20.71 -14.56 11.29
C ARG A 127 -20.46 -15.03 9.87
N ASN A 128 -21.54 -15.06 9.09
CA ASN A 128 -21.50 -15.13 7.64
C ASN A 128 -20.70 -13.94 7.11
N VAL A 129 -19.38 -14.10 6.97
CA VAL A 129 -18.50 -13.09 6.38
C VAL A 129 -18.93 -12.91 4.94
N ALA A 130 -19.59 -11.79 4.66
CA ALA A 130 -20.03 -11.45 3.31
C ALA A 130 -18.81 -11.45 2.36
N PRO A 131 -18.98 -11.83 1.08
CA PRO A 131 -17.89 -11.74 0.10
C PRO A 131 -17.26 -10.34 0.11
N PRO A 132 -15.94 -10.22 -0.17
CA PRO A 132 -15.26 -8.93 -0.19
C PRO A 132 -16.07 -7.95 -1.04
N LYS A 133 -16.55 -6.87 -0.42
CA LYS A 133 -17.44 -5.91 -1.07
C LYS A 133 -16.68 -5.30 -2.24
N ILE A 134 -17.11 -5.65 -3.46
CA ILE A 134 -16.69 -4.98 -4.69
C ILE A 134 -16.92 -3.48 -4.45
N PRO A 135 -15.91 -2.61 -4.62
CA PRO A 135 -16.09 -1.18 -4.44
C PRO A 135 -17.23 -0.69 -5.33
N ASP A 136 -18.01 0.28 -4.87
CA ASP A 136 -19.12 0.80 -5.68
C ASP A 136 -18.55 1.63 -6.84
N LEU A 137 -18.32 0.98 -7.97
CA LEU A 137 -17.81 1.59 -9.18
C LEU A 137 -18.93 2.09 -10.11
N SER A 138 -20.16 2.27 -9.60
CA SER A 138 -21.30 2.64 -10.44
C SER A 138 -21.22 4.06 -11.02
N GLY A 139 -20.34 4.92 -10.48
CA GLY A 139 -20.05 6.23 -11.05
C GLY A 139 -19.12 6.21 -12.27
N ILE A 140 -18.53 5.06 -12.62
CA ILE A 140 -17.63 4.95 -13.78
C ILE A 140 -18.44 4.71 -15.05
N ASN A 141 -18.32 5.61 -16.02
CA ASN A 141 -18.86 5.44 -17.37
C ASN A 141 -17.88 4.65 -18.28
N PRO A 142 -18.12 3.35 -18.56
CA PRO A 142 -17.17 2.53 -19.32
C PRO A 142 -17.12 2.88 -20.81
N HIS A 143 -18.08 3.67 -21.31
CA HIS A 143 -18.07 4.20 -22.68
C HIS A 143 -17.15 5.44 -22.82
N SER A 144 -16.79 6.11 -21.72
CA SER A 144 -15.98 7.33 -21.74
C SER A 144 -14.68 7.17 -22.56
N PRO A 145 -14.27 8.19 -23.36
CA PRO A 145 -13.02 8.15 -24.11
C PRO A 145 -11.78 8.08 -23.22
N THR A 146 -11.86 8.51 -21.96
CA THR A 146 -10.75 8.41 -20.98
C THR A 146 -10.42 6.98 -20.57
N ILE A 147 -11.34 6.02 -20.79
CA ILE A 147 -11.20 4.65 -20.34
C ILE A 147 -10.75 3.74 -21.50
N THR A 148 -9.59 3.13 -21.32
CA THR A 148 -9.00 2.16 -22.26
C THR A 148 -9.53 0.75 -22.02
N VAL A 149 -9.34 -0.14 -23.01
CA VAL A 149 -9.60 -1.58 -22.85
C VAL A 149 -8.80 -2.14 -21.66
N SER A 150 -7.51 -1.83 -21.56
CA SER A 150 -6.66 -2.25 -20.44
C SER A 150 -7.25 -1.83 -19.09
N SER A 151 -7.68 -0.56 -18.95
CA SER A 151 -8.27 -0.05 -17.71
C SER A 151 -9.51 -0.86 -17.27
N LEU A 152 -10.41 -1.19 -18.21
CA LEU A 152 -11.58 -2.03 -17.91
C LEU A 152 -11.15 -3.44 -17.46
N LEU A 153 -10.21 -4.06 -18.17
CA LEU A 153 -9.71 -5.39 -17.85
C LEU A 153 -8.98 -5.42 -16.49
N ASP A 154 -8.24 -4.37 -16.15
CA ASP A 154 -7.52 -4.26 -14.87
C ASP A 154 -8.50 -4.06 -13.70
N ILE A 155 -9.56 -3.25 -13.88
CA ILE A 155 -10.66 -3.13 -12.91
C ILE A 155 -11.33 -4.49 -12.68
N ILE A 156 -11.65 -5.22 -13.76
CA ILE A 156 -12.31 -6.53 -13.64
C ILE A 156 -11.37 -7.55 -13.00
N LYS A 157 -10.07 -7.60 -13.38
CA LYS A 157 -9.07 -8.49 -12.78
C LYS A 157 -8.91 -8.29 -11.27
N ARG A 158 -8.90 -7.04 -10.78
CA ARG A 158 -8.75 -6.77 -9.34
C ARG A 158 -9.91 -7.31 -8.51
N ASN A 159 -11.12 -7.28 -9.06
CA ASN A 159 -12.32 -7.78 -8.38
C ASN A 159 -12.60 -9.26 -8.67
N PHE A 160 -12.13 -9.78 -9.82
CA PHE A 160 -12.32 -11.15 -10.30
C PHE A 160 -11.01 -11.73 -10.88
N PRO A 161 -10.00 -12.01 -10.03
CA PRO A 161 -8.66 -12.41 -10.48
C PRO A 161 -8.63 -13.76 -11.21
N LYS A 162 -9.62 -14.63 -10.95
CA LYS A 162 -9.78 -15.94 -11.60
C LYS A 162 -10.39 -15.86 -13.02
N PHE A 163 -10.76 -14.66 -13.50
CA PHE A 163 -11.39 -14.52 -14.81
C PHE A 163 -10.36 -14.54 -15.96
N ASN A 164 -10.46 -15.54 -16.83
CA ASN A 164 -9.62 -15.67 -18.02
C ASN A 164 -10.21 -14.91 -19.21
N TYR A 165 -9.39 -14.03 -19.80
CA TYR A 165 -9.78 -13.16 -20.90
C TYR A 165 -9.36 -13.76 -22.26
N PRO A 166 -10.26 -13.79 -23.27
CA PRO A 166 -9.85 -13.97 -24.66
C PRO A 166 -8.74 -12.98 -25.06
N ARG A 167 -7.79 -13.42 -25.90
CA ARG A 167 -6.76 -12.51 -26.46
C ARG A 167 -7.42 -11.56 -27.46
N GLY A 168 -7.03 -10.29 -27.46
CA GLY A 168 -7.49 -9.31 -28.45
C GLY A 168 -8.91 -8.75 -28.23
N ILE A 169 -9.39 -8.70 -26.98
CA ILE A 169 -10.69 -8.09 -26.63
C ILE A 169 -10.83 -6.66 -27.19
N LYS A 170 -11.94 -6.39 -27.89
CA LYS A 170 -12.32 -5.05 -28.34
C LYS A 170 -13.06 -4.29 -27.23
N LYS A 171 -13.03 -2.94 -27.25
CA LYS A 171 -13.68 -2.10 -26.22
C LYS A 171 -15.16 -2.46 -25.94
N PRO A 172 -16.04 -2.71 -26.94
CA PRO A 172 -17.43 -3.11 -26.67
C PRO A 172 -17.54 -4.40 -25.85
N SER A 173 -16.68 -5.39 -26.11
CA SER A 173 -16.65 -6.65 -25.36
C SER A 173 -16.13 -6.44 -23.94
N ALA A 174 -15.14 -5.58 -23.74
CA ALA A 174 -14.67 -5.19 -22.40
C ALA A 174 -15.74 -4.46 -21.58
N ILE A 175 -16.51 -3.58 -22.22
CA ILE A 175 -17.68 -2.91 -21.62
C ILE A 175 -18.74 -3.95 -21.21
N GLY A 176 -19.02 -4.93 -22.08
CA GLY A 176 -19.91 -6.05 -21.75
C GLY A 176 -19.45 -6.86 -20.53
N PHE A 177 -18.16 -7.13 -20.39
CA PHE A 177 -17.61 -7.78 -19.18
C PHE A 177 -17.68 -6.87 -17.95
N PHE A 178 -17.43 -5.57 -18.09
CA PHE A 178 -17.57 -4.60 -16.98
C PHE A 178 -19.01 -4.59 -16.45
N HIS A 179 -20.01 -4.53 -17.33
CA HIS A 179 -21.40 -4.62 -16.90
C HIS A 179 -21.78 -5.99 -16.35
N LYS A 180 -21.20 -7.08 -16.86
CA LYS A 180 -21.50 -8.42 -16.34
C LYS A 180 -20.99 -8.66 -14.92
N TYR A 181 -19.81 -8.13 -14.59
CA TYR A 181 -19.09 -8.48 -13.36
C TYR A 181 -18.99 -7.35 -12.33
N ILE A 182 -18.91 -6.09 -12.75
CA ILE A 182 -18.70 -4.93 -11.86
C ILE A 182 -20.00 -4.17 -11.62
N MET A 183 -20.71 -3.82 -12.70
CA MET A 183 -21.94 -3.04 -12.62
C MET A 183 -23.05 -3.67 -13.46
N PRO A 184 -23.79 -4.66 -12.90
CA PRO A 184 -24.97 -5.23 -13.55
C PRO A 184 -26.01 -4.15 -13.90
N PRO A 185 -26.71 -4.27 -15.05
CA PRO A 185 -27.76 -3.34 -15.41
C PRO A 185 -28.90 -3.42 -14.38
N PRO A 186 -29.30 -2.29 -13.76
CA PRO A 186 -30.43 -2.28 -12.84
C PRO A 186 -31.74 -2.57 -13.58
N LYS A 187 -32.76 -3.02 -12.85
CA LYS A 187 -34.10 -3.23 -13.41
C LYS A 187 -34.64 -1.90 -13.97
N GLY A 188 -34.84 -1.84 -15.28
CA GLY A 188 -35.23 -0.61 -16.01
C GLY A 188 -34.12 0.05 -16.83
N GLY A 189 -32.87 -0.43 -16.73
CA GLY A 189 -31.72 0.18 -17.42
C GLY A 189 -31.08 1.32 -16.62
N TYR A 190 -29.93 1.81 -17.08
CA TYR A 190 -29.18 2.86 -16.38
C TYR A 190 -29.93 4.20 -16.44
N PRO A 191 -29.88 5.00 -15.36
CA PRO A 191 -30.36 6.38 -15.39
C PRO A 191 -29.55 7.20 -16.42
N ALA A 192 -30.15 8.27 -16.92
CA ALA A 192 -29.45 9.21 -17.78
C ALA A 192 -28.28 9.89 -17.02
N PRO A 193 -27.20 10.29 -17.70
CA PRO A 193 -26.10 11.00 -17.06
C PRO A 193 -26.59 12.26 -16.33
N PHE A 194 -26.03 12.52 -15.15
CA PHE A 194 -26.30 13.72 -14.33
C PHE A 194 -27.75 13.88 -13.83
N THR A 195 -28.61 12.85 -13.89
CA THR A 195 -30.00 12.91 -13.37
C THR A 195 -30.20 12.27 -12.00
N VAL A 196 -29.20 11.57 -11.48
CA VAL A 196 -29.21 10.94 -10.15
C VAL A 196 -28.07 11.49 -9.31
N PHE A 197 -28.25 11.50 -7.98
CA PHE A 197 -27.20 11.89 -7.04
C PHE A 197 -25.96 11.03 -7.28
N ALA A 198 -24.81 11.68 -7.54
CA ALA A 198 -23.57 10.96 -7.84
C ALA A 198 -23.14 10.11 -6.64
N LYS A 199 -22.56 8.93 -6.92
CA LYS A 199 -21.91 8.13 -5.88
C LYS A 199 -20.39 8.42 -5.86
N PRO A 200 -19.74 8.44 -4.69
CA PRO A 200 -18.29 8.52 -4.62
C PRO A 200 -17.61 7.34 -5.32
N VAL A 201 -16.77 7.62 -6.32
CA VAL A 201 -15.86 6.65 -6.93
C VAL A 201 -14.52 6.75 -6.21
N PRO A 202 -14.04 5.67 -5.55
CA PRO A 202 -12.85 5.75 -4.70
C PRO A 202 -11.53 5.85 -5.48
N LYS A 203 -10.43 6.16 -4.79
CA LYS A 203 -9.07 5.96 -5.34
C LYS A 203 -8.84 4.45 -5.63
N PRO A 204 -8.05 4.10 -6.66
CA PRO A 204 -7.46 4.95 -7.69
C PRO A 204 -8.37 5.09 -8.93
N TYR A 205 -9.69 4.91 -8.80
CA TYR A 205 -10.63 4.81 -9.91
C TYR A 205 -11.30 6.14 -10.28
N HIS A 206 -11.40 7.11 -9.34
CA HIS A 206 -11.90 8.46 -9.62
C HIS A 206 -11.17 9.10 -10.83
N LYS A 207 -9.91 8.71 -11.10
CA LYS A 207 -9.12 9.23 -12.22
C LYS A 207 -9.74 9.02 -13.60
N TYR A 208 -10.62 8.03 -13.73
CA TYR A 208 -11.32 7.71 -14.95
C TYR A 208 -12.48 8.68 -15.24
N LEU A 209 -13.03 9.34 -14.21
CA LEU A 209 -14.08 10.35 -14.34
C LEU A 209 -13.65 11.49 -15.26
N THR A 210 -14.59 12.02 -16.02
CA THR A 210 -14.44 13.22 -16.83
C THR A 210 -14.49 14.48 -15.96
N ARG A 211 -14.16 15.62 -16.57
CA ARG A 211 -14.20 16.93 -15.89
C ARG A 211 -15.57 17.24 -15.32
N ASP A 212 -16.62 16.93 -16.08
CA ASP A 212 -17.99 17.30 -15.73
C ASP A 212 -18.62 16.27 -14.77
N GLU A 213 -18.23 14.99 -14.83
CA GLU A 213 -18.55 13.98 -13.80
C GLU A 213 -17.96 14.36 -12.43
N LEU A 214 -16.72 14.85 -12.37
CA LEU A 214 -16.11 15.35 -11.13
C LEU A 214 -16.84 16.58 -10.58
N ARG A 215 -17.13 17.58 -11.43
CA ARG A 215 -17.86 18.80 -11.03
C ARG A 215 -19.27 18.47 -10.54
N PHE A 216 -20.00 17.61 -11.25
CA PHE A 216 -21.34 17.18 -10.84
C PHE A 216 -21.31 16.44 -9.51
N ALA A 217 -20.35 15.52 -9.30
CA ALA A 217 -20.25 14.81 -8.04
C ALA A 217 -19.93 15.75 -6.87
N MET A 218 -19.01 16.70 -7.03
CA MET A 218 -18.75 17.72 -6.00
C MET A 218 -19.98 18.60 -5.74
N GLN A 219 -20.77 18.95 -6.76
CA GLN A 219 -22.03 19.68 -6.57
C GLN A 219 -23.11 18.87 -5.83
N CYS A 220 -23.15 17.54 -6.00
CA CYS A 220 -24.03 16.67 -5.23
C CYS A 220 -23.62 16.60 -3.75
N HIS A 221 -22.34 16.36 -3.47
CA HIS A 221 -21.84 16.13 -2.11
C HIS A 221 -21.61 17.43 -1.32
N CYS A 222 -21.10 18.46 -1.99
CA CYS A 222 -20.65 19.72 -1.39
C CYS A 222 -21.28 20.91 -2.14
N PRO A 223 -22.62 21.08 -2.12
CA PRO A 223 -23.33 22.10 -2.91
C PRO A 223 -22.99 23.55 -2.52
N HIS A 224 -22.29 23.75 -1.40
CA HIS A 224 -21.75 25.03 -0.95
C HIS A 224 -20.40 25.37 -1.61
N ILE A 225 -19.75 24.45 -2.33
CA ILE A 225 -18.50 24.70 -3.04
C ILE A 225 -18.83 25.12 -4.47
N TYR A 226 -18.51 26.36 -4.83
CA TYR A 226 -18.50 26.76 -6.23
C TYR A 226 -17.16 26.42 -6.87
N ILE A 227 -17.25 25.90 -8.09
CA ILE A 227 -16.10 25.51 -8.88
C ILE A 227 -16.17 26.18 -10.27
N PRO A 228 -15.22 27.06 -10.62
CA PRO A 228 -15.14 27.70 -11.92
C PRO A 228 -15.22 26.74 -13.12
N ILE A 229 -15.67 27.24 -14.27
CA ILE A 229 -15.90 26.41 -15.46
C ILE A 229 -14.60 26.02 -16.18
N ASP A 230 -13.54 26.79 -15.95
CA ASP A 230 -12.20 26.66 -16.49
C ASP A 230 -11.27 25.80 -15.60
N THR A 231 -11.68 25.44 -14.38
CA THR A 231 -10.91 24.58 -13.46
C THR A 231 -10.42 23.32 -14.15
N SER A 232 -9.11 23.06 -14.03
CA SER A 232 -8.46 21.93 -14.71
C SER A 232 -8.91 20.58 -14.14
N LYS A 233 -8.85 19.51 -14.94
CA LYS A 233 -9.20 18.18 -14.45
C LYS A 233 -8.34 17.74 -13.25
N LYS A 234 -7.08 18.17 -13.15
CA LYS A 234 -6.20 17.82 -12.01
C LYS A 234 -6.70 18.44 -10.71
N ILE A 235 -6.91 19.76 -10.73
CA ILE A 235 -7.46 20.51 -9.59
C ILE A 235 -8.83 19.92 -9.19
N LEU A 236 -9.67 19.54 -10.14
CA LEU A 236 -10.95 18.87 -9.86
C LEU A 236 -10.79 17.46 -9.26
N GLN A 237 -9.69 16.76 -9.53
CA GLN A 237 -9.36 15.51 -8.86
C GLN A 237 -8.91 15.79 -7.43
N ALA A 238 -7.97 16.71 -7.22
CA ALA A 238 -7.52 17.10 -5.88
C ALA A 238 -8.68 17.59 -4.98
N LEU A 239 -9.55 18.47 -5.50
CA LEU A 239 -10.77 18.90 -4.82
C LEU A 239 -11.72 17.74 -4.50
N TYR A 240 -11.91 16.81 -5.44
CA TYR A 240 -12.77 15.66 -5.24
C TYR A 240 -12.20 14.69 -4.20
N GLU A 241 -10.88 14.48 -4.20
CA GLU A 241 -10.17 13.72 -3.17
C GLU A 241 -10.33 14.37 -1.79
N GLN A 242 -10.13 15.69 -1.70
CA GLN A 242 -10.19 16.45 -0.46
C GLN A 242 -11.61 16.60 0.13
N PHE A 243 -12.65 16.76 -0.70
CA PHE A 243 -14.01 17.10 -0.24
C PHE A 243 -15.05 15.99 -0.41
N VAL A 244 -14.78 14.96 -1.22
CA VAL A 244 -15.72 13.85 -1.47
C VAL A 244 -15.15 12.49 -1.02
N LEU A 245 -13.82 12.34 -0.95
CA LEU A 245 -13.16 11.12 -0.46
C LEU A 245 -12.44 11.29 0.89
N ASP A 246 -12.32 12.54 1.38
CA ASP A 246 -11.56 12.95 2.57
C ASP A 246 -10.10 12.45 2.63
N ASP A 247 -9.53 12.10 1.47
CA ASP A 247 -8.16 11.60 1.33
C ASP A 247 -7.31 12.76 0.79
N LEU A 248 -6.54 13.38 1.69
CA LEU A 248 -5.78 14.61 1.44
C LEU A 248 -4.96 14.50 0.14
N ALA A 249 -5.22 15.42 -0.79
CA ALA A 249 -4.55 15.44 -2.08
C ALA A 249 -3.11 15.98 -1.96
N ASP A 250 -2.19 15.40 -2.73
CA ASP A 250 -0.79 15.86 -2.80
C ASP A 250 -0.62 17.20 -3.55
N GLU A 251 -1.66 17.65 -4.28
CA GLU A 251 -1.66 18.92 -5.02
C GLU A 251 -2.18 20.06 -4.12
N GLU A 252 -1.41 21.15 -3.98
CA GLU A 252 -1.75 22.28 -3.11
C GLU A 252 -2.98 23.06 -3.62
N VAL A 253 -4.15 22.83 -3.03
CA VAL A 253 -5.41 23.49 -3.43
C VAL A 253 -5.79 24.65 -2.50
N TYR A 254 -5.54 25.88 -2.95
CA TYR A 254 -5.95 27.11 -2.26
C TYR A 254 -7.40 27.54 -2.52
N GLU A 255 -8.12 27.86 -1.43
CA GLU A 255 -9.42 28.57 -1.47
C GLU A 255 -9.26 29.98 -2.05
N GLY A 256 -10.32 30.50 -2.69
CA GLY A 256 -10.34 31.81 -3.34
C GLY A 256 -9.68 31.82 -4.72
N PHE A 257 -8.80 30.86 -5.01
CA PHE A 257 -8.16 30.70 -6.32
C PHE A 257 -8.71 29.49 -7.11
N HIS A 258 -8.78 28.31 -6.49
CA HIS A 258 -9.25 27.10 -7.17
C HIS A 258 -10.74 26.81 -6.99
N PHE A 259 -11.28 27.20 -5.83
CA PHE A 259 -12.67 27.01 -5.40
C PHE A 259 -13.04 28.10 -4.39
N TYR A 260 -14.33 28.29 -4.12
CA TYR A 260 -14.78 29.10 -2.99
C TYR A 260 -16.02 28.51 -2.32
N VAL A 261 -16.13 28.69 -1.00
CA VAL A 261 -17.31 28.26 -0.23
C VAL A 261 -18.34 29.39 -0.14
N THR A 262 -19.56 29.14 -0.63
CA THR A 262 -20.69 30.04 -0.45
C THR A 262 -21.45 29.68 0.81
N THR A 263 -21.46 30.57 1.81
CA THR A 263 -22.40 30.45 2.93
C THR A 263 -23.80 30.85 2.47
N ASN A 264 -24.67 29.86 2.25
CA ASN A 264 -26.12 30.10 2.11
C ASN A 264 -26.71 30.46 3.48
N ARG A 265 -26.37 31.65 4.01
CA ARG A 265 -27.15 32.25 5.09
C ARG A 265 -28.52 32.62 4.50
N PRO A 266 -29.64 32.24 5.13
CA PRO A 266 -30.89 32.91 4.84
C PRO A 266 -30.70 34.41 5.13
N VAL A 267 -31.14 35.25 4.21
CA VAL A 267 -31.25 36.68 4.47
C VAL A 267 -32.46 36.86 5.38
N GLU A 268 -32.23 37.28 6.62
CA GLU A 268 -33.28 37.75 7.55
C GLU A 268 -33.81 39.14 7.13
#